data_AF-A0A662HF42-F1
#
_entry.id   AF-A0A662HF42-F1
#
_cell.length_a   1.000
_cell.length_b   1.000
_cell.length_c   1.000
_cell.angle_alpha   90.00
_cell.angle_beta   90.00
_cell.angle_gamma   90.00
#
_symmetry.space_group_name_H-M   'P 1'
#
loop_
_entity.id
_entity.type
_entity.pdbx_description
1 polymer ?
#
loop_
_entity_poly.entity_id
_entity_poly.type
_entity_poly.pdbx_seq_one_letter_code
_entity_poly.pdbx_strand_id
1 'polypeptide(L)'
;MEIPGEKGVYTLLIKIGEKIEADIGALGRVKLDEGYYLYVGSALGSGGLKARISRHFRKSKKLKWHIDFLLVSENSRIIGVFCALTNEKYECKIVKRLIELGATAPIKNFGSTDCSENCPAHLLKYDKSVTVIVANILKAYLSLELKPVMVFDYGYSKLVC
;
A
#
# COMPACT_ATOMS: atom_id res chain seq x y z
N MET A 1 -15.16 -2.41 -10.68
CA MET A 1 -15.23 -3.65 -9.88
C MET A 1 -15.44 -3.23 -8.43
N GLU A 2 -16.27 -3.94 -7.66
CA GLU A 2 -16.50 -3.63 -6.25
C GLU A 2 -15.36 -4.17 -5.37
N ILE A 3 -15.04 -3.51 -4.24
CA ILE A 3 -14.06 -4.04 -3.29
C ILE A 3 -14.66 -5.27 -2.58
N PRO A 4 -13.97 -6.44 -2.58
CA PRO A 4 -14.45 -7.63 -1.87
C PRO A 4 -14.70 -7.39 -0.39
N GLY A 5 -15.75 -7.98 0.18
CA GLY A 5 -16.09 -7.88 1.61
C GLY A 5 -15.27 -8.81 2.51
N GLU A 6 -14.59 -9.78 1.90
CA GLU A 6 -13.86 -10.86 2.54
C GLU A 6 -12.48 -10.40 3.06
N LYS A 7 -11.86 -11.28 3.85
CA LYS A 7 -10.50 -11.08 4.34
C LYS A 7 -9.48 -11.14 3.21
N GLY A 8 -8.41 -10.39 3.39
CA GLY A 8 -7.31 -10.47 2.43
C GLY A 8 -6.16 -9.52 2.71
N VAL A 9 -5.33 -9.39 1.69
CA VAL A 9 -4.16 -8.50 1.64
C VAL A 9 -4.33 -7.51 0.50
N TYR A 10 -3.83 -6.28 0.68
CA TYR A 10 -3.91 -5.24 -0.33
C TYR A 10 -2.62 -4.43 -0.41
N THR A 11 -2.38 -3.87 -1.59
CA THR A 11 -1.34 -2.89 -1.88
C THR A 11 -2.00 -1.65 -2.42
N LEU A 12 -1.79 -0.52 -1.75
CA LEU A 12 -2.14 0.80 -2.26
C LEU A 12 -0.98 1.32 -3.10
N LEU A 13 -1.25 1.72 -4.33
CA LEU A 13 -0.34 2.53 -5.14
C LEU A 13 -0.70 4.00 -4.91
N ILE A 14 0.24 4.75 -4.35
CA ILE A 14 0.06 6.12 -3.90
C ILE A 14 1.00 7.02 -4.71
N LYS A 15 0.49 8.13 -5.23
CA LYS A 15 1.29 9.22 -5.78
C LYS A 15 1.38 10.33 -4.75
N ILE A 16 2.61 10.70 -4.41
CA ILE A 16 2.90 11.96 -3.72
C ILE A 16 3.30 12.97 -4.80
N GLY A 17 2.54 14.05 -4.90
CA GLY A 17 2.75 15.11 -5.90
C GLY A 17 3.83 16.11 -5.50
N GLU A 18 3.91 16.41 -4.20
CA GLU A 18 4.87 17.31 -3.60
C GLU A 18 5.33 16.75 -2.26
N LYS A 19 6.52 17.14 -1.82
CA LYS A 19 7.09 16.71 -0.55
C LYS A 19 6.10 16.86 0.62
N ILE A 20 6.00 15.82 1.44
CA ILE A 20 5.19 15.79 2.66
C ILE A 20 6.12 15.78 3.87
N GLU A 21 5.91 16.72 4.79
CA GLU A 21 6.44 16.66 6.15
C GLU A 21 5.26 16.51 7.12
N ALA A 22 5.26 15.44 7.92
CA ALA A 22 4.15 15.15 8.82
C ALA A 22 4.63 14.44 10.09
N ASP A 23 3.95 14.69 11.20
CA ASP A 23 4.10 13.92 12.44
C ASP A 23 3.24 12.66 12.38
N ILE A 24 3.88 11.50 12.34
CA ILE A 24 3.21 10.20 12.15
C ILE A 24 3.28 9.39 13.43
N GLY A 25 2.37 9.69 14.36
CA GLY A 25 2.20 8.94 15.61
C GLY A 25 3.54 8.68 16.31
N ALA A 26 3.83 7.40 16.60
CA ALA A 26 5.05 6.99 17.29
C ALA A 26 6.33 7.08 16.44
N LEU A 27 6.24 7.29 15.11
CA LEU A 27 7.40 7.51 14.25
C LEU A 27 7.93 8.95 14.36
N GLY A 28 7.18 9.86 14.97
CA GLY A 28 7.51 11.28 15.02
C GLY A 28 7.49 11.93 13.64
N ARG A 29 8.34 12.94 13.45
CA ARG A 29 8.38 13.73 12.21
C ARG A 29 9.05 12.95 11.08
N VAL A 30 8.31 12.71 10.00
CA VAL A 30 8.82 12.08 8.78
C VAL A 30 8.85 13.06 7.61
N LYS A 31 9.69 12.76 6.63
CA LYS A 31 9.77 13.48 5.37
C LYS A 31 9.68 12.49 4.22
N LEU A 32 8.77 12.73 3.29
CA LEU A 32 8.56 11.90 2.10
C LEU A 32 8.60 12.81 0.87
N ASP A 33 9.51 12.54 -0.05
CA ASP A 33 9.61 13.31 -1.29
C ASP A 33 8.48 12.94 -2.26
N GLU A 34 8.28 13.74 -3.29
CA GLU A 34 7.43 13.36 -4.42
C GLU A 34 7.84 12.03 -5.04
N GLY A 35 6.87 11.30 -5.59
CA GLY A 35 7.12 9.99 -6.18
C GLY A 35 6.00 9.00 -5.98
N TYR A 36 6.26 7.76 -6.36
CA TYR A 36 5.32 6.65 -6.19
C TYR A 36 5.68 5.85 -4.95
N TYR A 37 4.64 5.52 -4.19
CA TYR A 37 4.75 4.76 -2.95
C TYR A 37 3.79 3.59 -2.97
N LEU A 38 4.22 2.49 -2.38
CA LEU A 38 3.43 1.30 -2.16
C LEU A 38 3.18 1.14 -0.67
N TYR A 39 1.93 0.96 -0.28
CA TYR A 39 1.61 0.55 1.09
C TYR A 39 0.95 -0.82 1.09
N VAL A 40 1.60 -1.79 1.71
CA VAL A 40 1.09 -3.16 1.84
C VAL A 40 0.43 -3.34 3.20
N GLY A 41 -0.83 -3.79 3.22
CA GLY A 41 -1.57 -3.98 4.44
C GLY A 41 -2.49 -5.20 4.41
N SER A 42 -2.85 -5.72 5.58
CA SER A 42 -3.90 -6.74 5.72
C SER A 42 -5.25 -6.17 6.13
N ALA A 43 -6.26 -6.95 5.76
CA ALA A 43 -7.65 -6.78 6.12
C ALA A 43 -8.21 -8.10 6.68
N LEU A 44 -7.50 -8.72 7.63
CA LEU A 44 -7.92 -9.98 8.27
C LEU A 44 -8.94 -9.81 9.42
N GLY A 45 -9.21 -8.55 9.82
CA GLY A 45 -10.17 -8.21 10.86
C GLY A 45 -11.62 -8.17 10.37
N SER A 46 -12.53 -7.73 11.24
CA SER A 46 -13.94 -7.55 10.91
C SER A 46 -14.14 -6.53 9.77
N GLY A 47 -15.03 -6.86 8.84
CA GLY A 47 -15.33 -6.03 7.66
C GLY A 47 -14.39 -6.20 6.47
N GLY A 48 -13.31 -6.97 6.61
CA GLY A 48 -12.47 -7.41 5.49
C GLY A 48 -11.87 -6.28 4.65
N LEU A 49 -11.54 -6.61 3.41
CA LEU A 49 -10.94 -5.72 2.41
C LEU A 49 -11.80 -4.48 2.20
N LYS A 50 -13.12 -4.64 2.03
CA LYS A 50 -14.06 -3.52 1.82
C LYS A 50 -13.96 -2.49 2.92
N ALA A 51 -14.06 -2.88 4.19
CA ALA A 51 -13.99 -1.93 5.29
C ALA A 51 -12.60 -1.26 5.38
N ARG A 52 -11.53 -2.04 5.25
CA ARG A 52 -10.16 -1.53 5.39
C ARG A 52 -9.78 -0.58 4.26
N ILE A 53 -10.03 -0.96 3.01
CA ILE A 53 -9.73 -0.14 1.83
C ILE A 53 -10.63 1.10 1.81
N SER A 54 -11.93 0.97 2.09
CA SER A 54 -12.84 2.13 2.14
C SER A 54 -12.42 3.15 3.19
N ARG A 55 -11.87 2.71 4.32
CA ARG A 55 -11.33 3.61 5.33
C ARG A 55 -10.19 4.46 4.77
N HIS A 56 -9.30 3.91 3.96
CA HIS A 56 -8.15 4.63 3.39
C HIS A 56 -8.57 5.82 2.52
N PHE A 57 -9.68 5.71 1.80
CA PHE A 57 -10.22 6.77 0.97
C PHE A 57 -10.90 7.92 1.73
N ARG A 58 -11.32 7.71 2.98
CA ARG A 58 -11.93 8.80 3.78
C ARG A 58 -10.87 9.87 4.05
N LYS A 59 -11.22 11.16 4.01
CA LYS A 59 -10.30 12.24 4.45
C LYS A 59 -10.58 12.62 5.90
N SER A 60 -11.85 12.78 6.27
CA SER A 60 -12.27 12.94 7.67
C SER A 60 -12.35 11.59 8.37
N LYS A 61 -11.38 11.31 9.26
CA LYS A 61 -11.35 10.11 10.11
C LYS A 61 -10.47 10.34 11.34
N LYS A 62 -10.69 9.58 12.42
CA LYS A 62 -9.71 9.46 13.50
C LYS A 62 -8.47 8.74 12.97
N LEU A 63 -7.31 9.38 13.00
CA LEU A 63 -6.04 8.82 12.55
C LEU A 63 -5.59 7.74 13.56
N LYS A 64 -5.33 6.53 13.07
CA LYS A 64 -4.95 5.39 13.91
C LYS A 64 -3.69 4.71 13.40
N TRP A 65 -3.56 4.50 12.09
CA TRP A 65 -2.41 3.85 11.48
C TRP A 65 -1.49 4.88 10.85
N HIS A 66 -0.20 4.58 10.73
CA HIS A 66 0.77 5.48 10.10
C HIS A 66 0.33 5.93 8.70
N ILE A 67 -0.27 5.03 7.92
CA ILE A 67 -0.79 5.33 6.59
C ILE A 67 -1.97 6.32 6.61
N ASP A 68 -2.75 6.39 7.69
CA ASP A 68 -3.86 7.36 7.79
C ASP A 68 -3.31 8.80 7.75
N PHE A 69 -2.20 9.07 8.45
CA PHE A 69 -1.55 10.39 8.47
C PHE A 69 -1.05 10.81 7.07
N LEU A 70 -0.51 9.85 6.32
CA LEU A 70 -0.08 10.11 4.94
C LEU A 70 -1.26 10.36 4.00
N LEU A 71 -2.33 9.56 4.12
CA LEU A 71 -3.46 9.61 3.19
C LEU A 71 -4.42 10.77 3.41
N VAL A 72 -4.38 11.46 4.57
CA VAL A 72 -5.16 12.68 4.76
C VAL A 72 -4.53 13.93 4.14
N SER A 73 -3.22 13.91 3.85
CA SER A 73 -2.56 14.98 3.12
C SER A 73 -3.19 15.21 1.74
N GLU A 74 -3.28 16.46 1.30
CA GLU A 74 -3.74 16.83 -0.05
C GLU A 74 -2.72 16.43 -1.13
N ASN A 75 -1.44 16.38 -0.77
CA ASN A 75 -0.34 16.01 -1.66
C ASN A 75 -0.24 14.49 -1.90
N SER A 76 -1.07 13.69 -1.23
CA SER A 76 -1.12 12.23 -1.32
C SER A 76 -2.43 11.74 -1.92
N ARG A 77 -2.31 10.94 -2.98
CA ARG A 77 -3.44 10.36 -3.70
C ARG A 77 -3.24 8.87 -3.95
N ILE A 78 -4.23 8.06 -3.61
CA ILE A 78 -4.29 6.65 -4.04
C ILE A 78 -4.65 6.66 -5.53
N ILE A 79 -3.78 6.08 -6.36
CA ILE A 79 -3.97 5.97 -7.81
C ILE A 79 -4.22 4.52 -8.27
N GLY A 80 -4.06 3.53 -7.38
CA GLY A 80 -4.39 2.14 -7.65
C GLY A 80 -4.55 1.32 -6.37
N VAL A 81 -5.39 0.28 -6.45
CA VAL A 81 -5.57 -0.69 -5.36
C VAL A 81 -5.55 -2.10 -5.92
N PHE A 82 -4.62 -2.90 -5.42
CA PHE A 82 -4.48 -4.32 -5.73
C PHE A 82 -4.83 -5.10 -4.48
N CYS A 83 -5.66 -6.12 -4.57
CA CYS A 83 -5.95 -6.98 -3.42
C CYS A 83 -6.13 -8.43 -3.83
N ALA A 84 -5.92 -9.33 -2.87
CA ALA A 84 -6.19 -10.76 -3.04
C ALA A 84 -6.87 -11.29 -1.79
N LEU A 85 -7.79 -12.23 -1.98
CA LEU A 85 -8.47 -12.92 -0.90
C LEU A 85 -7.48 -13.88 -0.22
N THR A 86 -7.42 -13.82 1.10
CA THR A 86 -6.60 -14.72 1.92
C THR A 86 -7.00 -14.61 3.39
N ASN A 87 -6.83 -15.71 4.13
CA ASN A 87 -6.99 -15.73 5.58
C ASN A 87 -5.64 -15.64 6.32
N GLU A 88 -4.52 -15.60 5.59
CA GLU A 88 -3.17 -15.57 6.15
C GLU A 88 -2.53 -14.19 6.03
N LYS A 89 -1.46 -13.97 6.81
CA LYS A 89 -0.64 -12.76 6.75
C LYS A 89 0.32 -12.85 5.56
N TYR A 90 0.07 -12.05 4.53
CA TYR A 90 0.89 -11.98 3.32
C TYR A 90 1.67 -10.66 3.19
N GLU A 91 1.48 -9.69 4.10
CA GLU A 91 2.11 -8.36 3.95
C GLU A 91 3.63 -8.46 3.88
N CYS A 92 4.23 -9.12 4.87
CA CYS A 92 5.69 -9.20 5.01
C CYS A 92 6.29 -9.99 3.80
N LYS A 93 5.60 -11.01 3.27
CA LYS A 93 5.97 -11.72 2.02
C LYS A 93 5.92 -10.82 0.78
N ILE A 94 4.86 -10.04 0.61
CA ILE A 94 4.71 -9.13 -0.55
C ILE A 94 5.74 -8.00 -0.48
N VAL A 95 5.96 -7.41 0.70
CA VAL A 95 7.00 -6.40 0.92
C VAL A 95 8.37 -6.92 0.49
N LYS A 96 8.73 -8.14 0.91
CA LYS A 96 10.00 -8.77 0.52
C LYS A 96 10.13 -8.88 -1.00
N ARG A 97 9.10 -9.37 -1.70
CA ARG A 97 9.08 -9.46 -3.16
C ARG A 97 9.23 -8.10 -3.85
N LEU A 98 8.56 -7.07 -3.34
CA LEU A 98 8.65 -5.72 -3.89
C LEU A 98 10.05 -5.11 -3.71
N ILE A 99 10.70 -5.37 -2.57
CA ILE A 99 12.09 -4.96 -2.33
C ILE A 99 13.05 -5.69 -3.27
N GLU A 100 12.87 -7.00 -3.47
CA GLU A 100 13.65 -7.79 -4.46
C GLU A 100 13.49 -7.24 -5.90
N LEU A 101 12.36 -6.60 -6.20
CA LEU A 101 12.09 -5.96 -7.50
C LEU A 101 12.59 -4.50 -7.59
N GLY A 102 13.16 -3.97 -6.51
CA GLY A 102 13.82 -2.66 -6.47
C GLY A 102 13.04 -1.56 -5.75
N ALA A 103 12.00 -1.88 -4.99
CA ALA A 103 11.38 -0.90 -4.08
C ALA A 103 12.25 -0.71 -2.81
N THR A 104 12.19 0.47 -2.20
CA THR A 104 12.99 0.80 -1.01
C THR A 104 12.10 1.22 0.15
N ALA A 105 12.55 1.06 1.39
CA ALA A 105 11.82 1.47 2.59
C ALA A 105 12.32 2.86 3.05
N PRO A 106 11.65 3.97 2.72
CA PRO A 106 12.14 5.31 3.02
C PRO A 106 12.07 5.65 4.50
N ILE A 107 11.11 5.06 5.23
CA ILE A 107 10.87 5.30 6.65
C ILE A 107 10.83 3.97 7.38
N LYS A 108 11.83 3.71 8.22
CA LYS A 108 11.92 2.47 9.01
C LYS A 108 10.68 2.30 9.90
N ASN A 109 10.21 1.06 10.03
CA ASN A 109 9.06 0.64 10.85
C ASN A 109 7.71 1.24 10.43
N PHE A 110 7.60 1.87 9.25
CA PHE A 110 6.33 2.43 8.80
C PHE A 110 5.32 1.33 8.51
N GLY A 111 4.35 1.18 9.42
CA GLY A 111 3.25 0.22 9.27
C GLY A 111 3.66 -1.22 9.58
N SER A 112 4.88 -1.43 10.11
CA SER A 112 5.44 -2.73 10.47
C SER A 112 5.85 -2.81 11.94
N THR A 113 5.39 -1.88 12.80
CA THR A 113 5.73 -1.84 14.23
C THR A 113 5.41 -3.13 14.97
N ASP A 114 4.39 -3.86 14.51
CA ASP A 114 3.95 -5.16 15.03
C ASP A 114 4.27 -6.35 14.08
N CYS A 115 5.06 -6.17 13.00
CA CYS A 115 5.48 -7.29 12.14
C CYS A 115 6.60 -8.08 12.85
N SER A 116 6.32 -9.34 13.16
CA SER A 116 7.27 -10.29 13.75
C SER A 116 8.36 -10.76 12.77
N GLU A 117 8.19 -10.51 11.47
CA GLU A 117 9.15 -10.89 10.42
C GLU A 117 10.22 -9.81 10.17
N ASN A 118 10.33 -8.80 11.06
CA ASN A 118 11.35 -7.75 11.01
C ASN A 118 11.40 -7.01 9.65
N CYS A 119 10.24 -6.76 9.04
CA CYS A 119 10.17 -5.99 7.80
C CYS A 119 10.66 -4.56 8.00
N PRO A 120 11.49 -4.02 7.08
CA PRO A 120 12.04 -2.68 7.22
C PRO A 120 10.94 -1.62 7.26
N ALA A 121 9.88 -1.79 6.47
CA ALA A 121 8.65 -1.00 6.48
C ALA A 121 7.59 -1.71 5.63
N HIS A 122 6.31 -1.38 5.82
CA HIS A 122 5.23 -1.72 4.89
C HIS A 122 4.89 -0.58 3.91
N LEU A 123 5.40 0.62 4.16
CA LEU A 123 5.46 1.69 3.18
C LEU A 123 6.79 1.62 2.42
N LEU A 124 6.72 1.51 1.11
CA LEU A 124 7.86 1.47 0.21
C LEU A 124 7.80 2.63 -0.78
N LYS A 125 8.95 3.21 -1.13
CA LYS A 125 9.12 4.11 -2.27
C LYS A 125 9.49 3.29 -3.49
N TYR A 126 9.00 3.67 -4.66
CA TYR A 126 9.31 2.97 -5.89
C TYR A 126 9.61 3.93 -7.04
N ASP A 127 10.89 4.11 -7.33
CA ASP A 127 11.39 5.04 -8.36
C ASP A 127 11.41 4.36 -9.74
N LYS A 128 10.22 3.99 -10.23
CA LYS A 128 9.99 3.43 -11.57
C LYS A 128 8.78 4.06 -12.23
N SER A 129 8.62 3.86 -13.55
CA SER A 129 7.39 4.25 -14.24
C SER A 129 6.19 3.48 -13.69
N VAL A 130 5.02 4.11 -13.68
CA VAL A 130 3.79 3.51 -13.15
C VAL A 130 3.47 2.15 -13.77
N THR A 131 3.68 1.99 -15.08
CA THR A 131 3.50 0.73 -15.82
C THR A 131 4.36 -0.39 -15.23
N VAL A 132 5.63 -0.11 -14.97
CA VAL A 132 6.56 -1.08 -14.37
C VAL A 132 6.19 -1.37 -12.92
N ILE A 133 5.73 -0.37 -12.17
CA ILE A 133 5.25 -0.56 -10.80
C ILE A 133 4.05 -1.51 -10.78
N VAL A 134 3.04 -1.28 -11.62
CA VAL A 134 1.85 -2.14 -11.72
C VAL A 134 2.25 -3.57 -12.08
N ALA A 135 3.09 -3.75 -13.10
CA ALA A 135 3.58 -5.07 -13.49
C ALA A 135 4.32 -5.79 -12.34
N ASN A 136 5.12 -5.06 -11.57
CA ASN A 136 5.87 -5.62 -10.44
C ASN A 136 4.98 -5.93 -9.22
N ILE A 137 3.92 -5.17 -8.98
CA ILE A 137 2.90 -5.53 -7.97
C ILE A 137 2.22 -6.85 -8.39
N LEU A 138 1.75 -6.96 -9.63
CA LEU A 138 1.13 -8.18 -10.13
C LEU A 138 2.09 -9.37 -10.04
N LYS A 139 3.34 -9.20 -10.47
CA LYS A 139 4.39 -10.22 -10.36
C LYS A 139 4.62 -10.65 -8.91
N ALA A 140 4.68 -9.72 -7.96
CA ALA A 140 4.85 -10.03 -6.54
C ALA A 140 3.72 -10.91 -6.00
N TYR A 141 2.47 -10.56 -6.32
CA TYR A 141 1.29 -11.35 -5.91
C TYR A 141 1.27 -12.74 -6.57
N LEU A 142 1.46 -12.80 -7.89
CA LEU A 142 1.43 -14.06 -8.64
C LEU A 142 2.56 -15.02 -8.21
N SER A 143 3.74 -14.50 -7.86
CA SER A 143 4.85 -15.30 -7.33
C SER A 143 4.58 -15.95 -5.97
N LEU A 144 3.50 -15.53 -5.30
CA LEU A 144 3.02 -16.05 -4.02
C LEU A 144 1.71 -16.83 -4.20
N GLU A 145 1.37 -17.20 -5.43
CA GLU A 145 0.14 -17.94 -5.79
C GLU A 145 -1.17 -17.23 -5.42
N LEU A 146 -1.08 -15.91 -5.16
CA LEU A 146 -2.25 -15.08 -4.94
C LEU A 146 -2.90 -14.73 -6.30
N LYS A 147 -4.22 -14.53 -6.28
CA LYS A 147 -5.00 -14.07 -7.43
C LYS A 147 -5.35 -12.59 -7.22
N PRO A 148 -4.48 -11.64 -7.61
CA PRO A 148 -4.74 -10.23 -7.40
C PRO A 148 -5.88 -9.75 -8.30
N VAL A 149 -6.78 -8.99 -7.72
CA VAL A 149 -7.75 -8.16 -8.44
C VAL A 149 -7.38 -6.69 -8.28
N MET A 150 -7.49 -5.95 -9.37
CA MET A 150 -7.34 -4.50 -9.36
C MET A 150 -8.72 -3.87 -9.24
N VAL A 151 -8.96 -3.13 -8.16
CA VAL A 151 -10.30 -2.62 -7.84
C VAL A 151 -10.49 -1.18 -8.32
N PHE A 152 -9.42 -0.39 -8.31
CA PHE A 152 -9.42 1.00 -8.79
C PHE A 152 -8.27 1.24 -9.73
N ASP A 153 -8.60 1.85 -10.88
CA ASP A 153 -7.66 2.24 -11.91
C ASP A 153 -8.04 3.63 -12.44
N TYR A 154 -7.19 4.62 -12.26
CA TYR A 154 -7.36 5.97 -12.82
C TYR A 154 -6.85 6.05 -14.28
N GLY A 155 -7.13 5.02 -15.09
CA GLY A 155 -6.79 4.98 -16.51
C GLY A 155 -5.42 4.37 -16.85
N TYR A 156 -4.74 3.74 -15.90
CA TYR A 156 -3.45 3.07 -16.08
C TYR A 156 -3.55 1.65 -16.63
N SER A 157 -4.69 0.96 -16.49
CA SER A 157 -4.90 -0.36 -17.10
C SER A 157 -4.72 -0.32 -18.62
N LYS A 158 -5.11 0.79 -19.26
CA LYS A 158 -4.92 1.02 -20.71
C LYS A 158 -3.46 1.12 -21.15
N LEU A 159 -2.51 1.31 -20.22
CA LEU A 159 -1.07 1.42 -20.52
C LEU A 159 -0.31 0.10 -20.35
N VAL A 160 -0.96 -0.93 -19.81
CA VAL A 160 -0.34 -2.23 -19.48
C VAL A 160 -0.94 -3.38 -20.34
N CYS A 161 -1.87 -3.06 -21.24
CA CYS A 161 -2.50 -4.00 -22.18
C CYS A 161 -1.86 -3.88 -23.57
#